data_AF-A0A645DNE5-F1
#
_entry.id   AF-A0A645DNE5-F1
#
_cell.length_a   1.000
_cell.length_b   1.000
_cell.length_c   1.000
_cell.angle_alpha   90.00
_cell.angle_beta   90.00
_cell.angle_gamma   90.00
#
_symmetry.space_group_name_H-M   'P 1'
#
loop_
_entity.id
_entity.type
_entity.pdbx_description
1 polymer ?
#
loop_
_entity_poly.entity_id
_entity_poly.type
_entity_poly.pdbx_seq_one_letter_code
_entity_poly.pdbx_strand_id
1 'polypeptide(L)'
;MDGLTEIQRAARYLYLIRVSYGAKITSFGGKNRDIADVKSLYLIRERLAKVLIENKSFADLIQLHDGEGTLFYCDPPYHKTEKYYDTGNFVFDDGQHRALKELLSNIKGRFILSYNDDEFIRELYKNFYIEEVQRSNNLSMRSGANKVYKELIIKNY
;
A
#
# COMPACT_ATOMS: atom_id res chain seq x y z
N MET A 1 -4.19 5.07 -26.11
CA MET A 1 -3.31 3.91 -26.40
C MET A 1 -4.19 2.95 -27.16
N ASP A 2 -4.42 3.26 -28.44
CA ASP A 2 -5.56 2.67 -29.12
C ASP A 2 -5.08 1.44 -29.89
N GLY A 3 -5.85 0.35 -29.84
CA GLY A 3 -5.55 -0.90 -30.54
C GLY A 3 -4.74 -1.96 -29.78
N LEU A 4 -4.44 -1.79 -28.49
CA LEU A 4 -3.83 -2.84 -27.65
C LEU A 4 -4.87 -3.59 -26.83
N THR A 5 -4.76 -4.92 -26.78
CA THR A 5 -5.50 -5.78 -25.85
C THR A 5 -5.09 -5.53 -24.39
N GLU A 6 -5.92 -5.96 -23.43
CA GLU A 6 -5.61 -5.88 -21.99
C GLU A 6 -4.28 -6.54 -21.64
N ILE A 7 -4.02 -7.73 -22.18
CA ILE A 7 -2.79 -8.48 -21.90
C ILE A 7 -1.56 -7.77 -22.47
N GLN A 8 -1.66 -7.15 -23.64
CA GLN A 8 -0.56 -6.37 -24.23
C GLN A 8 -0.28 -5.10 -23.41
N ARG A 9 -1.33 -4.43 -22.90
CA ARG A 9 -1.18 -3.28 -21.99
C ARG A 9 -0.53 -3.69 -20.67
N ALA A 10 -0.97 -4.79 -20.07
CA ALA A 10 -0.38 -5.31 -18.84
C ALA A 10 1.10 -5.71 -19.03
N ALA A 11 1.42 -6.43 -20.11
CA ALA A 11 2.79 -6.81 -20.44
C ALA A 11 3.69 -5.58 -20.66
N ARG A 12 3.19 -4.56 -21.37
CA ARG A 12 3.90 -3.29 -21.59
C ARG A 12 4.12 -2.54 -20.28
N TYR A 13 3.12 -2.48 -19.41
CA TYR A 13 3.23 -1.84 -18.11
C TYR A 13 4.27 -2.53 -17.21
N LEU A 14 4.26 -3.87 -17.15
CA LEU A 14 5.25 -4.65 -16.43
C LEU A 14 6.67 -4.41 -16.98
N TYR A 15 6.82 -4.36 -18.31
CA TYR A 15 8.09 -4.01 -18.95
C TYR A 15 8.59 -2.65 -18.45
N LEU A 16 7.75 -1.61 -18.53
CA LEU A 16 8.10 -0.25 -18.11
C LEU A 16 8.50 -0.17 -16.64
N ILE A 17 7.75 -0.83 -15.74
CA ILE A 17 8.10 -0.95 -14.32
C ILE A 17 9.49 -1.56 -14.17
N ARG A 18 9.75 -2.70 -14.83
CA ARG A 18 11.01 -3.45 -14.68
C ARG A 18 12.22 -2.67 -15.19
N VAL A 19 12.10 -1.89 -16.26
CA VAL A 19 13.23 -1.11 -16.81
C VAL A 19 13.42 0.26 -16.16
N SER A 20 12.41 0.76 -15.45
CA SER A 20 12.49 2.07 -14.79
C SER A 20 13.30 2.03 -13.49
N TYR A 21 13.89 3.16 -13.15
CA TYR A 21 14.57 3.33 -11.87
C TYR A 21 13.54 3.35 -10.73
N GLY A 22 13.72 2.47 -9.74
CA GLY A 22 12.82 2.36 -8.59
C GLY A 22 11.36 2.08 -8.93
N ALA A 23 11.07 1.45 -10.08
CA ALA A 23 9.72 1.16 -10.57
C ALA A 23 8.82 2.39 -10.82
N LYS A 24 9.40 3.59 -10.95
CA LYS A 24 8.64 4.85 -11.03
C LYS A 24 8.13 5.21 -12.42
N ILE A 25 8.62 4.56 -13.48
CA ILE A 25 8.26 4.83 -14.89
C ILE A 25 8.62 6.27 -15.37
N THR A 26 9.18 7.12 -14.52
CA THR A 26 9.59 8.50 -14.85
C THR A 26 11.06 8.63 -15.28
N SER A 27 11.89 7.64 -14.98
CA SER A 27 13.28 7.59 -15.41
C SER A 27 13.73 6.17 -15.70
N PHE A 28 14.65 6.04 -16.66
CA PHE A 28 15.12 4.76 -17.20
C PHE A 28 16.65 4.74 -17.13
N GLY A 29 17.23 3.59 -16.80
CA GLY A 29 18.68 3.40 -16.68
C GLY A 29 19.25 2.48 -17.77
N GLY A 30 20.55 2.57 -18.02
CA GLY A 30 21.25 1.85 -19.10
C GLY A 30 21.79 0.45 -18.76
N LYS A 31 21.31 -0.20 -17.70
CA LYS A 31 21.70 -1.60 -17.40
C LYS A 31 20.70 -2.56 -18.04
N ASN A 32 21.21 -3.52 -18.82
CA ASN A 32 20.42 -4.64 -19.31
C ASN A 32 19.78 -5.37 -18.12
N ARG A 33 18.47 -5.56 -18.18
CA ARG A 33 17.72 -6.41 -17.25
C ARG A 33 17.11 -7.54 -18.05
N ASP A 34 17.13 -8.74 -17.50
CA ASP A 34 16.36 -9.83 -18.05
C ASP A 34 14.88 -9.60 -17.70
N ILE A 35 14.14 -9.04 -18.66
CA ILE A 35 12.72 -8.74 -18.50
C ILE A 35 11.88 -9.99 -18.78
N ALA A 36 12.47 -11.00 -19.42
CA ALA A 36 11.86 -12.26 -19.79
C ALA A 36 11.96 -13.32 -18.70
N ASP A 37 12.35 -12.98 -17.47
CA ASP A 37 12.19 -13.90 -16.34
C ASP A 37 10.70 -14.17 -16.08
N VAL A 38 10.20 -15.21 -16.73
CA VAL A 38 8.84 -15.74 -16.60
C VAL A 38 8.72 -16.59 -15.33
N LYS A 39 9.83 -17.06 -14.73
CA LYS A 39 9.77 -17.92 -13.54
C LYS A 39 9.15 -17.18 -12.36
N SER A 40 9.48 -15.90 -12.18
CA SER A 40 8.82 -15.05 -11.18
C SER A 40 7.31 -14.89 -11.42
N LEU A 41 6.85 -14.86 -12.68
CA LEU A 41 5.42 -14.77 -12.99
C LEU A 41 4.66 -16.04 -12.64
N TYR A 42 5.25 -17.23 -12.81
CA TYR A 42 4.62 -18.48 -12.37
C TYR A 42 4.44 -18.52 -10.85
N LEU A 43 5.46 -18.09 -10.09
CA LEU A 43 5.34 -18.01 -8.62
C LEU A 43 4.25 -17.02 -8.18
N ILE A 44 4.17 -15.86 -8.84
CA ILE A 44 3.11 -14.87 -8.59
C ILE A 44 1.74 -15.45 -8.92
N ARG A 45 1.60 -16.15 -10.05
CA ARG A 45 0.36 -16.83 -10.45
C ARG A 45 -0.10 -17.80 -9.36
N GLU A 46 0.78 -18.70 -8.90
CA GLU A 46 0.43 -19.68 -7.86
C GLU A 46 0.02 -18.99 -6.56
N ARG A 47 0.74 -17.93 -6.16
CA ARG A 47 0.42 -17.17 -4.95
C ARG A 47 -0.93 -16.45 -5.01
N LEU A 48 -1.31 -15.96 -6.18
CA LEU A 48 -2.55 -15.22 -6.43
C LEU A 48 -3.71 -16.10 -6.88
N ALA A 49 -3.51 -17.40 -7.10
CA ALA A 49 -4.54 -18.31 -7.61
C ALA A 49 -5.83 -18.36 -6.78
N LYS A 50 -5.74 -18.03 -5.48
CA LYS A 50 -6.88 -17.97 -4.55
C LYS A 50 -7.18 -16.54 -4.07
N VAL A 51 -6.70 -15.53 -4.78
CA VAL A 51 -6.87 -14.11 -4.42
C VAL A 51 -7.86 -13.46 -5.37
N LEU A 52 -8.92 -12.87 -4.82
CA LEU A 52 -9.78 -11.95 -5.54
C LEU A 52 -9.09 -10.59 -5.61
N ILE A 53 -8.97 -10.02 -6.82
CA ILE A 53 -8.36 -8.71 -7.04
C ILE A 53 -9.46 -7.75 -7.47
N GLU A 54 -9.64 -6.68 -6.70
CA GLU A 54 -10.65 -5.65 -6.96
C GLU A 54 -10.01 -4.26 -6.99
N ASN A 55 -10.53 -3.40 -7.86
CA ASN A 55 -10.15 -1.99 -7.96
C ASN A 55 -11.38 -1.14 -7.64
N LYS A 56 -11.53 -0.78 -6.36
CA LYS A 56 -12.65 0.00 -5.80
C LYS A 56 -12.14 0.89 -4.68
N SER A 57 -12.99 1.80 -4.20
CA SER A 57 -12.68 2.58 -3.01
C SER A 57 -12.56 1.67 -1.78
N PHE A 58 -11.75 2.06 -0.80
CA PHE A 58 -11.64 1.32 0.46
C PHE A 58 -12.99 1.26 1.20
N ALA A 59 -13.82 2.30 1.06
CA ALA A 59 -15.13 2.35 1.68
C ALA A 59 -16.05 1.25 1.13
N ASP A 60 -16.10 1.09 -0.20
CA ASP A 60 -16.90 0.05 -0.84
C ASP A 60 -16.40 -1.35 -0.44
N LEU A 61 -15.09 -1.56 -0.43
CA LEU A 61 -14.51 -2.87 -0.14
C LEU A 61 -14.69 -3.28 1.32
N ILE A 62 -14.49 -2.35 2.27
CA ILE A 62 -14.71 -2.63 3.69
C ILE A 62 -16.17 -3.00 3.93
N GLN A 63 -17.12 -2.22 3.40
CA GLN A 63 -18.54 -2.53 3.56
C GLN A 63 -18.96 -3.84 2.90
N LEU A 64 -18.43 -4.13 1.71
CA LEU A 64 -18.77 -5.35 0.96
C LEU A 64 -18.28 -6.62 1.64
N HIS A 65 -17.09 -6.59 2.24
CA HIS A 65 -16.42 -7.78 2.79
C HIS A 65 -16.54 -7.90 4.32
N ASP A 66 -17.22 -6.96 4.99
CA ASP A 66 -17.36 -7.00 6.44
C ASP A 66 -18.21 -8.18 6.93
N GLY A 67 -17.68 -8.89 7.91
CA GLY A 67 -18.28 -10.06 8.52
C GLY A 67 -17.49 -10.49 9.75
N GLU A 68 -18.11 -11.25 10.65
CA GLU A 68 -17.51 -11.63 11.94
C GLU A 68 -16.17 -12.41 11.79
N GLY A 69 -16.00 -13.13 10.69
CA GLY A 69 -14.77 -13.86 10.36
C GLY A 69 -13.75 -13.08 9.53
N THR A 70 -14.04 -11.84 9.15
CA THR A 70 -13.17 -11.04 8.28
C THR A 70 -12.06 -10.36 9.08
N LEU A 71 -10.83 -10.41 8.56
CA LEU A 71 -9.71 -9.60 9.03
C LEU A 71 -9.29 -8.64 7.91
N PHE A 72 -9.44 -7.34 8.17
CA PHE A 72 -8.93 -6.30 7.30
C PHE A 72 -7.48 -5.95 7.68
N TYR A 73 -6.57 -6.02 6.71
CA TYR A 73 -5.26 -5.39 6.83
C TYR A 73 -5.26 -4.11 5.98
N CYS A 74 -5.05 -2.97 6.62
CA CYS A 74 -5.08 -1.66 5.99
C CYS A 74 -3.69 -1.01 6.03
N ASP A 75 -3.22 -0.57 4.86
CA ASP A 75 -1.96 0.15 4.68
C ASP A 75 -2.19 1.38 3.78
N PRO A 76 -2.92 2.39 4.28
CA PRO A 76 -3.25 3.59 3.51
C PRO A 76 -2.01 4.48 3.30
N PRO A 77 -2.07 5.49 2.41
CA PRO A 77 -1.05 6.54 2.36
C PRO A 77 -0.81 7.13 3.74
N TYR A 78 0.45 7.17 4.18
CA TYR A 78 0.82 7.63 5.53
C TYR A 78 0.71 9.15 5.65
N HIS A 79 0.23 9.62 6.81
CA HIS A 79 -0.01 11.04 7.06
C HIS A 79 1.26 11.89 6.87
N LYS A 80 1.14 13.06 6.22
CA LYS A 80 2.20 13.97 5.75
C LYS A 80 3.13 13.41 4.66
N THR A 81 2.84 12.22 4.15
CA THR A 81 3.60 11.58 3.06
C THR A 81 2.72 11.19 1.86
N GLU A 82 1.48 11.65 1.85
CA GLU A 82 0.42 11.29 0.90
C GLU A 82 0.75 11.75 -0.51
N LYS A 83 1.52 12.83 -0.65
CA LYS A 83 2.06 13.32 -1.93
C LYS A 83 2.87 12.30 -2.72
N TYR A 84 3.40 11.25 -2.08
CA TYR A 84 4.11 10.17 -2.78
C TYR A 84 3.14 9.16 -3.43
N TYR A 85 1.87 9.20 -3.04
CA TYR A 85 0.80 8.31 -3.49
C TYR A 85 -0.30 9.07 -4.26
N ASP A 86 -0.15 10.40 -4.38
CA ASP A 86 -1.04 11.22 -5.19
C ASP A 86 -0.95 10.78 -6.66
N THR A 87 -2.09 10.34 -7.19
CA THR A 87 -2.23 9.89 -8.58
C THR A 87 -2.73 11.00 -9.51
N GLY A 88 -2.87 12.22 -9.00
CA GLY A 88 -3.43 13.39 -9.68
C GLY A 88 -4.96 13.41 -9.72
N ASN A 89 -5.62 12.27 -9.50
CA ASN A 89 -7.08 12.14 -9.57
C ASN A 89 -7.73 11.93 -8.19
N PHE A 90 -6.94 11.64 -7.16
CA PHE A 90 -7.43 11.37 -5.82
C PHE A 90 -6.32 11.62 -4.81
N VAL A 91 -6.64 12.40 -3.77
CA VAL A 91 -5.74 12.72 -2.66
C VAL A 91 -6.28 12.06 -1.40
N PHE A 92 -5.44 11.28 -0.72
CA PHE A 92 -5.77 10.70 0.57
C PHE A 92 -5.48 11.73 1.66
N ASP A 93 -6.37 12.69 1.86
CA ASP A 93 -6.18 13.77 2.83
C ASP A 93 -6.62 13.37 4.25
N ASP A 94 -6.47 14.33 5.16
CA ASP A 94 -7.01 14.34 6.52
C ASP A 94 -8.47 13.83 6.62
N GLY A 95 -9.31 14.17 5.65
CA GLY A 95 -10.70 13.70 5.58
C GLY A 95 -10.78 12.21 5.29
N GLN A 96 -9.95 11.70 4.37
CA GLN A 96 -9.86 10.27 4.07
C GLN A 96 -9.34 9.45 5.26
N HIS A 97 -8.37 9.99 6.02
CA HIS A 97 -7.91 9.36 7.27
C HIS A 97 -9.06 9.21 8.27
N ARG A 98 -9.85 10.27 8.47
CA ARG A 98 -11.02 10.25 9.36
C ARG A 98 -12.12 9.31 8.86
N ALA A 99 -12.38 9.28 7.56
CA ALA A 99 -13.35 8.39 6.94
C ALA A 99 -12.97 6.91 7.12
N LEU A 100 -11.68 6.57 6.95
CA LEU A 100 -11.18 5.22 7.21
C LEU A 100 -11.37 4.84 8.68
N LYS A 101 -11.00 5.72 9.62
CA LYS A 101 -11.21 5.48 11.06
C LYS A 101 -12.67 5.21 11.37
N GLU A 102 -13.58 5.99 10.78
CA GLU A 102 -15.01 5.86 11.04
C GLU A 102 -15.56 4.53 10.55
N LEU A 103 -15.17 4.11 9.34
CA LEU A 103 -15.56 2.79 8.82
C LEU A 103 -15.03 1.66 9.70
N LEU A 104 -13.74 1.68 10.03
CA LEU A 104 -13.10 0.66 10.87
C LEU A 104 -13.63 0.62 12.30
N SER A 105 -14.21 1.72 12.79
CA SER A 105 -14.86 1.76 14.11
C SER A 105 -16.19 1.01 14.14
N ASN A 106 -16.80 0.78 12.96
CA ASN A 106 -18.16 0.23 12.83
C ASN A 106 -18.19 -1.17 12.16
N ILE A 107 -17.04 -1.79 11.88
CA ILE A 107 -16.98 -3.13 11.30
C ILE A 107 -17.38 -4.21 12.32
N LYS A 108 -17.93 -5.32 11.83
CA LYS A 108 -18.15 -6.57 12.60
C LYS A 108 -16.88 -7.38 12.74
N GLY A 109 -16.02 -7.31 11.72
CA GLY A 109 -14.76 -8.03 11.68
C GLY A 109 -13.67 -7.42 12.55
N ARG A 110 -12.44 -7.86 12.28
CA ARG A 110 -11.23 -7.35 12.92
C ARG A 110 -10.43 -6.49 11.95
N PHE A 111 -9.62 -5.58 12.46
CA PHE A 111 -8.65 -4.88 11.64
C PHE A 111 -7.25 -4.84 12.25
N ILE A 112 -6.27 -4.76 11.36
CA ILE A 112 -4.90 -4.35 11.62
C ILE A 112 -4.60 -3.20 10.67
N LEU A 113 -4.11 -2.09 11.20
CA LEU A 113 -3.83 -0.88 10.44
C LEU A 113 -2.39 -0.44 10.70
N SER A 114 -1.65 -0.19 9.62
CA SER A 114 -0.26 0.30 9.67
C SER A 114 -0.21 1.79 9.37
N TYR A 115 0.56 2.53 10.15
CA TYR A 115 0.80 3.97 9.95
C TYR A 115 2.21 4.40 10.38
N ASN A 116 2.61 5.61 9.97
CA ASN A 116 3.72 6.31 10.61
C ASN A 116 3.37 6.73 12.05
N ASP A 117 4.38 6.81 12.91
CA ASP A 117 4.24 7.40 14.24
C ASP A 117 4.11 8.92 14.14
N ASP A 118 2.87 9.39 14.07
CA ASP A 118 2.49 10.81 14.00
C ASP A 118 1.36 11.12 14.99
N GLU A 119 1.41 12.31 15.59
CA GLU A 119 0.47 12.76 16.62
C GLU A 119 -0.99 12.74 16.16
N PHE A 120 -1.26 13.12 14.91
CA PHE A 120 -2.61 13.08 14.35
C PHE A 120 -3.16 11.65 14.34
N ILE A 121 -2.35 10.67 13.94
CA ILE A 121 -2.77 9.26 13.88
C ILE A 121 -2.97 8.71 15.29
N ARG A 122 -2.07 9.03 16.23
CA ARG A 122 -2.22 8.61 17.64
C ARG A 122 -3.52 9.12 18.24
N GLU A 123 -3.85 10.40 18.02
CA GLU A 123 -5.09 10.98 18.51
C GLU A 123 -6.32 10.38 17.82
N LEU A 124 -6.25 10.21 16.50
CA LEU A 124 -7.35 9.66 15.70
C LEU A 124 -7.75 8.24 16.14
N TYR A 125 -6.79 7.41 16.55
CA TYR A 125 -6.99 6.02 16.95
C TYR A 125 -6.77 5.76 18.45
N LYS A 126 -6.78 6.79 19.31
CA LYS A 126 -6.46 6.68 20.75
C LYS A 126 -7.28 5.66 21.55
N ASN A 127 -8.46 5.29 21.05
CA ASN A 127 -9.37 4.33 21.67
C ASN A 127 -9.16 2.87 21.18
N PHE A 128 -8.14 2.64 20.36
CA PHE A 128 -7.76 1.32 19.84
C PHE A 128 -6.45 0.84 20.47
N TYR A 129 -6.12 -0.44 20.27
CA TYR A 129 -4.82 -0.97 20.68
C TYR A 129 -3.76 -0.43 19.72
N ILE A 130 -2.77 0.29 20.25
CA ILE A 130 -1.65 0.84 19.49
C ILE A 130 -0.35 0.18 19.95
N GLU A 131 0.36 -0.43 19.01
CA GLU A 131 1.67 -1.03 19.21
C GLU A 131 2.72 -0.22 18.42
N GLU A 132 3.77 0.22 19.12
CA GLU A 132 4.88 0.95 18.51
C GLU A 132 5.92 -0.01 17.96
N VAL A 133 6.27 0.16 16.69
CA VAL A 133 7.33 -0.62 16.04
C VAL A 133 8.36 0.30 15.42
N GLN A 134 9.59 -0.20 15.30
CA GLN A 134 10.71 0.55 14.76
C GLN A 134 11.39 -0.24 13.65
N ARG A 135 11.77 0.45 12.57
CA ARG A 135 12.59 -0.13 11.51
C ARG A 135 13.78 0.75 11.16
N SER A 136 14.88 0.10 10.80
CA SER A 136 16.08 0.77 10.29
C SER A 136 15.85 1.30 8.87
N ASN A 137 16.30 2.52 8.59
CA ASN A 137 16.27 3.06 7.24
C ASN A 137 17.46 2.55 6.41
N ASN A 138 17.25 1.47 5.66
CA ASN A 138 18.30 0.90 4.79
C ASN A 138 18.72 1.84 3.64
N LEU A 139 17.93 2.86 3.30
CA LEU A 139 18.28 3.85 2.27
C LEU A 139 19.23 4.94 2.79
N SER A 140 19.24 5.23 4.10
CA SER A 140 20.15 6.24 4.69
C SER A 140 21.46 5.66 5.21
N MET A 141 21.68 4.35 5.11
CA MET A 141 22.99 3.74 5.42
C MET A 141 24.14 4.38 4.63
N ARG A 142 23.89 4.91 3.43
CA ARG A 142 24.89 5.62 2.63
C ARG A 142 25.23 7.02 3.15
N SER A 143 24.41 7.58 4.05
CA SER A 143 24.52 8.96 4.53
C SER A 143 25.05 9.06 5.97
N GLY A 144 25.47 7.95 6.58
CA GLY A 144 26.01 7.91 7.96
C GLY A 144 25.00 8.17 9.08
N ALA A 145 23.77 8.56 8.76
CA ALA A 145 22.70 8.76 9.73
C ALA A 145 21.89 7.46 9.90
N ASN A 146 21.98 6.88 11.10
CA ASN A 146 21.18 5.74 11.53
C ASN A 146 19.73 6.20 11.78
N LYS A 147 19.00 6.50 10.70
CA LYS A 147 17.63 7.02 10.79
C LYS A 147 16.70 5.85 11.08
N VAL A 148 16.09 5.84 12.26
CA VAL A 148 15.04 4.89 12.62
C VAL A 148 13.69 5.49 12.21
N TYR A 149 12.86 4.70 11.54
CA TYR A 149 11.46 5.04 11.31
C TYR A 149 10.62 4.38 12.38
N LYS A 150 9.80 5.20 13.06
CA LYS A 150 8.79 4.74 13.99
C LYS A 150 7.47 4.59 13.27
N GLU A 151 6.81 3.47 13.49
CA GLU A 151 5.54 3.11 12.88
C GLU A 151 4.59 2.60 13.98
N LEU A 152 3.30 2.66 13.69
CA LEU A 152 2.23 2.24 14.59
C LEU A 152 1.48 1.07 13.94
N ILE A 153 1.23 0.03 14.72
CA ILE A 153 0.28 -1.03 14.39
C ILE A 153 -0.94 -0.86 15.27
N ILE A 154 -2.10 -0.65 14.66
CA ILE A 154 -3.36 -0.29 15.33
C ILE A 154 -4.38 -1.42 15.11
N LYS A 155 -5.06 -1.85 16.18
CA LYS A 155 -5.97 -3.02 16.17
C LYS A 155 -7.23 -2.78 17.02
N ASN A 156 -8.33 -3.47 16.72
CA ASN A 156 -9.55 -3.48 17.52
C ASN A 156 -9.72 -4.71 18.44
N TYR A 157 -8.64 -5.46 18.70
CA TYR A 157 -8.62 -6.67 19.54
C TYR A 157 -7.26 -6.90 20.20
#